data_AF-A0A1W1CBP9-F1
#
_entry.id   AF-A0A1W1CBP9-F1
#
_cell.length_a   1.000
_cell.length_b   1.000
_cell.length_c   1.000
_cell.angle_alpha   90.00
_cell.angle_beta   90.00
_cell.angle_gamma   90.00
#
_symmetry.space_group_name_H-M   'P 1'
#
loop_
_entity.id
_entity.type
_entity.pdbx_description
1 polymer ?
#
loop_
_entity_poly.entity_id
_entity_poly.type
_entity_poly.pdbx_seq_one_letter_code
_entity_poly.pdbx_strand_id
1 'polypeptide(L)'
;MKNAFTMIELIFVIVIIGILAAIAIPRLSASRDDAKTSKELNNLSVYLNDITTYYMATGNVSANHTNVKLNCFAPNVLIANQTLSLSVANGGSDDGKPYCDAAQKAAAKKGLEGTRLIVFGGALISY
;
A
#
# COMPACT_ATOMS: atom_id res chain seq x y z
N MET A 1 -33.02 -18.97 42.57
CA MET A 1 -33.62 -19.42 41.29
C MET A 1 -32.79 -18.85 40.16
N LYS A 2 -32.24 -19.69 39.27
CA LYS A 2 -31.46 -19.23 38.11
C LYS A 2 -32.44 -18.95 36.98
N ASN A 3 -32.48 -17.72 36.50
CA ASN A 3 -33.31 -17.33 35.36
C ASN A 3 -32.65 -17.90 34.09
N ALA A 4 -33.31 -18.88 33.47
CA ALA A 4 -32.90 -19.37 32.16
C ALA A 4 -33.39 -18.40 31.08
N PHE A 5 -32.51 -18.05 30.15
CA PHE A 5 -32.86 -17.27 28.96
C PHE A 5 -33.90 -18.04 28.16
N THR A 6 -34.96 -17.37 27.70
CA THR A 6 -36.01 -18.05 26.94
C THR A 6 -35.52 -18.38 25.53
N MET A 7 -36.03 -19.47 24.94
CA MET A 7 -35.70 -19.79 23.54
C MET A 7 -36.11 -18.66 22.59
N ILE A 8 -37.17 -17.91 22.91
CA ILE A 8 -37.64 -16.80 22.07
C ILE A 8 -36.68 -15.59 22.10
N GLU A 9 -36.05 -15.29 23.24
CA GLU A 9 -35.05 -14.23 23.31
C GLU A 9 -33.78 -14.61 22.53
N LEU A 10 -33.38 -15.89 22.57
CA LEU A 10 -32.24 -16.37 21.80
C LEU A 10 -32.45 -16.21 20.29
N ILE A 11 -33.62 -16.58 19.77
CA ILE A 11 -33.92 -16.44 18.33
C ILE A 11 -33.98 -14.98 17.89
N PHE A 12 -34.47 -14.08 18.75
CA PHE A 12 -34.55 -12.66 18.41
C PHE A 12 -33.16 -12.04 18.27
N VAL A 13 -32.23 -12.41 19.15
CA VAL A 13 -30.83 -11.95 19.11
C VAL A 13 -30.12 -12.38 17.83
N ILE A 14 -30.25 -13.65 17.43
CA ILE A 14 -29.58 -14.13 16.19
C ILE A 14 -30.16 -13.47 14.93
N VAL A 15 -31.46 -13.18 14.90
CA VAL A 15 -32.10 -12.50 13.77
C VAL A 15 -31.59 -11.06 13.66
N ILE A 16 -31.51 -10.33 14.77
CA ILE A 16 -30.96 -8.97 14.77
C ILE A 16 -29.50 -8.96 14.32
N ILE A 17 -28.66 -9.85 14.88
CA ILE A 17 -27.25 -9.95 14.48
C ILE A 17 -27.15 -10.31 13.00
N GLY A 18 -28.01 -11.20 12.49
CA GLY A 18 -28.05 -11.56 11.07
C GLY A 18 -28.32 -10.37 10.15
N ILE A 19 -29.31 -9.54 10.49
CA ILE A 19 -29.67 -8.34 9.71
C ILE A 19 -28.53 -7.30 9.77
N LEU A 20 -27.98 -7.03 10.96
CA LEU A 20 -26.90 -6.07 11.12
C LEU A 20 -25.63 -6.52 10.38
N ALA A 21 -25.29 -7.80 10.46
CA ALA A 21 -24.12 -8.37 9.78
C ALA A 21 -24.23 -8.27 8.26
N ALA A 22 -25.40 -8.55 7.69
CA ALA A 22 -25.64 -8.47 6.25
C ALA A 22 -25.33 -7.07 5.67
N ILE A 23 -25.61 -6.01 6.43
CA ILE A 23 -25.36 -4.62 6.00
C ILE A 23 -23.93 -4.19 6.35
N ALA A 24 -23.41 -4.59 7.52
CA ALA A 24 -22.12 -4.15 8.02
C ALA A 24 -20.93 -4.76 7.28
N ILE A 25 -21.00 -6.05 6.92
CA ILE A 25 -19.90 -6.77 6.25
C ILE A 25 -19.46 -6.12 4.92
N PRO A 26 -20.35 -5.84 3.95
CA PRO A 26 -19.93 -5.26 2.67
C PRO A 26 -19.34 -3.85 2.85
N ARG A 27 -19.91 -3.05 3.76
CA ARG A 27 -19.39 -1.71 4.08
C ARG A 27 -18.00 -1.76 4.69
N LEU A 28 -17.76 -2.68 5.62
CA LEU A 28 -16.46 -2.83 6.26
C LEU A 28 -15.40 -3.39 5.29
N SER A 29 -15.79 -4.28 4.36
CA SER A 29 -14.86 -4.80 3.35
C SER A 29 -14.35 -3.69 2.43
N ALA A 30 -15.26 -2.87 1.88
CA ALA A 30 -14.89 -1.75 1.01
C ALA A 30 -13.98 -0.74 1.75
N SER A 31 -14.36 -0.37 2.98
CA SER A 31 -13.55 0.55 3.79
C SER A 31 -12.15 0.02 4.10
N ARG A 32 -12.00 -1.31 4.31
CA ARG A 32 -10.69 -1.94 4.51
C ARG A 32 -9.83 -1.93 3.25
N ASP A 33 -10.43 -2.15 2.09
CA ASP A 33 -9.70 -2.14 0.83
C ASP A 33 -9.28 -0.71 0.43
N ASP A 34 -10.11 0.29 0.70
CA ASP A 34 -9.74 1.72 0.56
C ASP A 34 -8.59 2.10 1.51
N ALA A 35 -8.62 1.59 2.75
CA ALA A 35 -7.54 1.81 3.72
C ALA A 35 -6.23 1.16 3.28
N LYS A 36 -6.26 -0.07 2.74
CA LYS A 36 -5.08 -0.72 2.16
C LYS A 36 -4.52 0.06 0.99
N THR A 37 -5.39 0.51 0.08
CA THR A 37 -5.02 1.33 -1.09
C THR A 37 -4.27 2.59 -0.64
N SER A 38 -4.81 3.31 0.34
CA SER A 38 -4.20 4.53 0.88
C SER A 38 -2.89 4.25 1.62
N LYS A 39 -2.82 3.12 2.33
CA LYS A 39 -1.59 2.69 3.03
C LYS A 39 -0.47 2.37 2.04
N GLU A 40 -0.75 1.64 0.98
CA GLU A 40 0.25 1.29 -0.04
C GLU A 40 0.79 2.53 -0.76
N LEU A 41 -0.07 3.52 -1.08
CA LEU A 41 0.39 4.79 -1.65
C LEU A 41 1.32 5.57 -0.72
N ASN A 42 0.99 5.60 0.58
CA ASN A 42 1.85 6.23 1.58
C ASN A 42 3.17 5.47 1.73
N ASN A 43 3.11 4.14 1.82
CA ASN A 43 4.27 3.26 1.87
C ASN A 43 5.19 3.50 0.67
N LEU A 44 4.64 3.62 -0.55
CA LEU A 44 5.42 3.91 -1.74
C LEU A 44 6.14 5.26 -1.65
N SER A 45 5.45 6.28 -1.17
CA SER A 45 6.04 7.62 -1.01
C SER A 45 7.15 7.61 0.04
N VAL A 46 6.95 6.91 1.16
CA VAL A 46 7.97 6.74 2.20
C VAL A 46 9.16 5.95 1.68
N TYR A 47 8.92 4.86 0.95
CA TYR A 47 9.95 4.04 0.34
C TYR A 47 10.86 4.83 -0.60
N LEU A 48 10.28 5.64 -1.49
CA LEU A 48 11.02 6.48 -2.42
C LEU A 48 11.89 7.52 -1.70
N ASN A 49 11.34 8.16 -0.66
CA ASN A 49 12.08 9.11 0.14
C ASN A 49 13.24 8.44 0.89
N ASP A 50 13.00 7.27 1.49
CA ASP A 50 14.01 6.55 2.29
C ASP A 50 15.20 6.09 1.44
N ILE A 51 14.96 5.60 0.22
CA ILE A 51 16.05 5.26 -0.72
C ILE A 51 16.82 6.51 -1.14
N THR A 52 16.12 7.59 -1.44
CA THR A 52 16.75 8.82 -1.90
C THR A 52 17.64 9.42 -0.81
N THR A 53 17.14 9.54 0.42
CA THR A 53 17.90 10.07 1.55
C THR A 53 19.06 9.15 1.94
N TYR A 54 18.86 7.84 1.87
CA TYR A 54 19.93 6.90 2.18
C TYR A 54 21.06 6.95 1.15
N TYR A 55 20.71 6.97 -0.15
CA TYR A 55 21.69 7.09 -1.21
C TYR A 55 22.45 8.43 -1.14
N MET A 56 21.76 9.52 -0.76
CA MET A 56 22.42 10.82 -0.49
C MET A 56 23.43 10.76 0.66
N ALA A 57 23.15 9.98 1.70
CA ALA A 57 24.00 9.89 2.88
C ALA A 57 25.21 8.95 2.69
N THR A 58 25.03 7.86 1.95
CA THR A 58 26.02 6.76 1.89
C THR A 58 26.61 6.52 0.51
N GLY A 59 26.02 7.08 -0.55
CA GLY A 59 26.43 6.85 -1.94
C GLY A 59 26.17 5.43 -2.45
N ASN A 60 25.48 4.59 -1.67
CA ASN A 60 25.12 3.22 -2.01
C ASN A 60 23.65 2.98 -1.63
N VAL A 61 22.99 2.03 -2.27
CA VAL A 61 21.65 1.61 -1.86
C VAL A 61 21.39 0.15 -2.24
N SER A 62 20.66 -0.54 -1.36
CA SER A 62 20.14 -1.88 -1.58
C SER A 62 18.63 -1.80 -1.80
N ALA A 63 18.10 -2.62 -2.72
CA ALA A 63 16.66 -2.69 -3.00
C ALA A 63 15.80 -3.02 -1.76
N ASN A 64 16.41 -3.57 -0.71
CA ASN A 64 15.76 -3.97 0.54
C ASN A 64 16.13 -3.07 1.74
N HIS A 65 16.59 -1.84 1.48
CA HIS A 65 17.06 -0.95 2.55
C HIS A 65 15.94 -0.42 3.47
N THR A 66 14.68 -0.51 3.04
CA THR A 66 13.56 0.09 3.77
C THR A 66 12.84 -0.94 4.64
N ASN A 67 12.37 -0.54 5.83
CA ASN A 67 11.44 -1.36 6.64
C ASN A 67 9.98 -1.34 6.11
N VAL A 68 9.75 -0.65 5.00
CA VAL A 68 8.44 -0.50 4.38
C VAL A 68 8.27 -1.57 3.31
N LYS A 69 7.26 -2.43 3.48
CA LYS A 69 6.90 -3.42 2.47
C LYS A 69 5.94 -2.80 1.45
N LEU A 70 6.25 -3.01 0.18
CA LEU A 70 5.36 -2.70 -0.94
C LEU A 70 4.72 -3.99 -1.42
N ASN A 71 3.40 -4.06 -1.31
CA ASN A 71 2.64 -5.26 -1.68
C ASN A 71 2.08 -5.16 -3.10
N CYS A 72 1.83 -3.94 -3.58
CA CYS A 72 1.22 -3.64 -4.88
C CYS A 72 2.20 -3.03 -5.90
N PHE A 73 3.47 -2.87 -5.51
CA PHE A 73 4.50 -2.28 -6.36
C PHE A 73 5.79 -3.11 -6.28
N ALA A 74 6.48 -3.22 -7.41
CA ALA A 74 7.79 -3.83 -7.55
C ALA A 74 8.82 -2.73 -7.88
N PRO A 75 9.48 -2.15 -6.88
CA PRO A 75 10.54 -1.18 -7.12
C PRO A 75 11.81 -1.89 -7.62
N ASN A 76 12.50 -1.26 -8.56
CA ASN A 76 13.82 -1.65 -9.01
C ASN A 76 14.76 -0.44 -8.87
N VAL A 77 15.90 -0.68 -8.25
CA VAL A 77 16.90 0.33 -7.93
C VAL A 77 18.19 -0.04 -8.63
N LEU A 78 18.67 0.85 -9.49
CA LEU A 78 19.90 0.65 -10.26
C LEU A 78 20.82 1.86 -10.06
N ILE A 79 22.08 1.58 -9.73
CA ILE A 79 23.13 2.60 -9.67
C ILE A 79 24.05 2.38 -10.87
N ALA A 80 24.18 3.38 -11.73
CA ALA A 80 25.13 3.37 -12.84
C ALA A 80 25.79 4.75 -12.94
N ASN A 81 27.12 4.80 -13.05
CA ASN A 81 27.88 6.04 -13.24
C ASN A 81 27.47 7.18 -12.29
N GLN A 82 27.37 6.90 -10.98
CA GLN A 82 26.95 7.85 -9.93
C GLN A 82 25.53 8.42 -10.09
N THR A 83 24.72 7.79 -10.94
CA THR A 83 23.32 8.11 -11.12
C THR A 83 22.46 7.00 -10.55
N LEU A 84 21.53 7.37 -9.69
CA LEU A 84 20.55 6.46 -9.11
C LEU A 84 19.29 6.49 -9.96
N SER A 85 18.92 5.36 -10.55
CA SER A 85 17.66 5.16 -11.24
C SER A 85 16.74 4.34 -10.33
N LEU A 86 15.65 4.94 -9.86
CA LEU A 86 14.57 4.22 -9.19
C LEU A 86 13.45 4.05 -10.19
N SER A 87 13.07 2.82 -10.48
CA SER A 87 11.85 2.54 -11.23
C SER A 87 10.83 1.90 -10.32
N VAL A 88 9.62 2.43 -10.33
CA VAL A 88 8.47 1.79 -9.69
C VAL A 88 7.64 1.19 -10.80
N ALA A 89 7.45 -0.12 -10.74
CA ALA A 89 6.55 -0.84 -11.62
C ALA A 89 5.39 -1.44 -10.81
N ASN A 90 4.27 -1.66 -11.48
CA ASN A 90 3.20 -2.51 -10.97
C ASN A 90 3.75 -3.92 -10.70
N GLY A 91 3.44 -4.48 -9.54
CA GLY A 91 3.92 -5.81 -9.15
C GLY A 91 3.80 -6.03 -7.64
N GLY A 92 4.65 -6.90 -7.09
CA GLY A 92 4.64 -7.21 -5.65
C GLY A 92 3.81 -8.44 -5.30
N SER A 93 3.79 -8.80 -4.02
CA SER A 93 3.22 -10.09 -3.56
C SER A 93 1.70 -10.18 -3.66
N ASP A 94 1.01 -9.04 -3.79
CA ASP A 94 -0.44 -8.96 -3.81
C ASP A 94 -0.99 -8.44 -5.14
N ASP A 95 -0.15 -8.39 -6.18
CA ASP A 95 -0.53 -7.90 -7.51
C ASP A 95 -1.75 -8.65 -8.07
N GLY A 96 -2.65 -7.91 -8.74
CA GLY A 96 -3.92 -8.42 -9.25
C GLY A 96 -5.07 -8.52 -8.22
N LYS A 97 -4.88 -8.08 -6.97
CA LYS A 97 -6.00 -7.88 -6.03
C LYS A 97 -6.69 -6.53 -6.29
N PRO A 98 -8.01 -6.41 -6.03
CA PRO A 98 -8.78 -5.19 -6.34
C PRO A 98 -8.22 -3.90 -5.72
N TYR A 99 -7.66 -3.98 -4.51
CA TYR A 99 -7.04 -2.82 -3.86
C TYR A 99 -5.67 -2.46 -4.47
N CYS A 100 -4.94 -3.42 -5.03
CA CYS A 100 -3.68 -3.13 -5.73
C CYS A 100 -3.94 -2.46 -7.08
N ASP A 101 -4.96 -2.88 -7.83
CA ASP A 101 -5.34 -2.21 -9.08
C ASP A 101 -5.76 -0.75 -8.82
N ALA A 102 -6.51 -0.51 -7.73
CA ALA A 102 -6.89 0.83 -7.30
C ALA A 102 -5.67 1.66 -6.87
N ALA A 103 -4.73 1.07 -6.14
CA ALA A 103 -3.49 1.72 -5.70
C ALA A 103 -2.61 2.10 -6.89
N GLN A 104 -2.39 1.17 -7.83
CA GLN A 104 -1.60 1.39 -9.03
C GLN A 104 -2.22 2.46 -9.94
N LYS A 105 -3.54 2.44 -10.12
CA LYS A 105 -4.24 3.50 -10.86
C LYS A 105 -4.12 4.87 -10.18
N ALA A 106 -4.16 4.90 -8.86
CA ALA A 106 -3.96 6.14 -8.09
C ALA A 106 -2.50 6.62 -8.12
N ALA A 107 -1.53 5.71 -8.09
CA ALA A 107 -0.10 6.00 -8.22
C ALA A 107 0.22 6.55 -9.61
N ALA A 108 -0.34 5.95 -10.67
CA ALA A 108 -0.21 6.43 -12.05
C ALA A 108 -0.76 7.86 -12.21
N LYS A 109 -1.92 8.17 -11.61
CA LYS A 109 -2.46 9.55 -11.61
C LYS A 109 -1.58 10.56 -10.87
N LYS A 110 -0.83 10.10 -9.86
CA LYS A 110 0.12 10.92 -9.10
C LYS A 110 1.52 10.96 -9.73
N GLY A 111 1.74 10.29 -10.86
CA GLY A 111 3.06 10.21 -11.50
C GLY A 111 4.10 9.43 -10.70
N LEU A 112 3.66 8.57 -9.78
CA LEU A 112 4.53 7.77 -8.90
C LEU A 112 5.03 6.48 -9.58
N GLU A 113 4.40 6.06 -10.68
CA GLU A 113 4.82 4.94 -11.52
C GLU A 113 5.84 5.38 -12.57
N GLY A 114 6.81 4.51 -12.90
CA GLY A 114 7.82 4.73 -13.94
C GLY A 114 9.25 4.88 -13.43
N THR A 115 10.19 5.11 -14.37
CA THR A 115 11.61 5.29 -14.04
C THR A 115 11.89 6.74 -13.69
N ARG A 116 12.47 6.97 -12.52
CA ARG A 116 12.89 8.25 -11.99
C ARG A 116 14.40 8.26 -11.82
N LEU A 117 15.02 9.27 -12.40
CA LEU A 117 16.46 9.46 -12.40
C LEU A 117 16.83 10.50 -11.37
N ILE A 118 17.73 10.15 -10.46
CA ILE A 118 18.33 11.06 -9.50
C ILE A 118 19.81 11.18 -9.87
N VAL A 119 20.18 12.32 -10.46
CA VAL A 119 21.56 12.63 -10.86
C VAL A 119 22.18 13.58 -9.83
N PHE A 120 23.23 13.13 -9.15
CA PHE A 120 24.06 14.01 -8.34
C PHE A 120 25.15 14.61 -9.22
N GLY A 121 25.14 15.93 -9.37
CA GLY A 121 26.06 16.65 -10.27
C GLY A 121 25.43 17.69 -11.19
N GLY A 122 24.20 18.13 -10.90
CA GLY A 122 23.56 19.24 -11.61
C GLY A 122 22.77 18.83 -12.84
N ALA A 123 21.66 18.13 -12.66
CA ALA A 123 20.44 18.33 -13.43
C ALA A 123 19.32 17.44 -12.87
N LEU A 124 18.25 18.13 -12.45
CA LEU A 124 16.85 17.69 -12.38
C LEU A 124 16.54 16.51 -11.44
N ILE A 125 16.14 16.89 -10.22
CA ILE A 125 15.14 16.15 -9.46
C ILE A 125 13.79 16.45 -10.14
N SER A 126 13.27 15.55 -10.96
CA SER A 126 11.89 15.64 -11.44
C SER A 126 11.05 14.70 -10.59
N TYR A 127 10.03 15.26 -9.94
CA TYR A 127 8.97 14.54 -9.22
C TYR A 127 7.92 13.96 -10.16
#